data_AF-A0A085MTZ1-F1
#
_entry.id   AF-A0A085MTZ1-F1
#
_cell.length_a   1.000
_cell.length_b   1.000
_cell.length_c   1.000
_cell.angle_alpha   90.00
_cell.angle_beta   90.00
_cell.angle_gamma   90.00
#
_symmetry.space_group_name_H-M   'P 1'
#
loop_
_entity.id
_entity.type
_entity.pdbx_description
1 polymer ?
#
loop_
_entity_poly.entity_id
_entity_poly.type
_entity_poly.pdbx_seq_one_letter_code
_entity_poly.pdbx_strand_id
1 'polypeptide(L)'
;LFVVCFVFEIFQQRPKCFSHIFRWVLLDGCVRKEFCAEIKSLQLDPSDILVSYDVKDLFTNIPTDVTLNTLEKLLDRDPTLAQRTSLKTFHITKLVSFCMKEANYFRFQELFYMQKRGAPMGSPLSPVLAEVFMEFLEDVAFSTADTSITPTVFKRIFPNHISFTIEKEENGRLSFLDALVIRDECGLKTTVYRKPTHSNRYLHFSTSHSRWVMRGIITGMVDRAISVCDKEFLAAELRHIKATFLYNGYPPGLISSVVRQRINRPDVPLPEHNGPSCPLLVLPYYKGIGEKIRRMGKEVGFKTYFKSSSTLRAMLRNDKRRLPPEDKPGVLCSCSASYIGETGNSLSQRFSQHLSGLKHYKNALSNLQGKEIKRRGRPGKTQPQAAMDEAVKASAIVEHASHCDGQPVPQVICHEEDFQLRKIKEALFIRHNEVINRDKGKEVSDICTNLIARQQLCKTTN
;
A
#
# COMPACT_ATOMS: atom_id res chain seq x y z
N LEU A 1 -12.21 -4.69 5.50
CA LEU A 1 -13.33 -5.25 4.72
C LEU A 1 -13.33 -4.52 3.39
N PHE A 2 -12.73 -5.11 2.37
CA PHE A 2 -12.92 -4.69 0.99
C PHE A 2 -14.03 -5.60 0.48
N VAL A 3 -15.23 -5.04 0.37
CA VAL A 3 -16.40 -5.72 -0.17
C VAL A 3 -16.40 -5.37 -1.65
N VAL A 4 -16.17 -6.36 -2.50
CA VAL A 4 -16.48 -6.28 -3.93
C VAL A 4 -17.84 -6.97 -4.06
N CYS A 5 -18.90 -6.16 -4.01
CA CYS A 5 -20.29 -6.63 -4.12
C CYS A 5 -20.89 -6.10 -5.42
N PHE A 6 -21.55 -7.00 -6.13
CA PHE A 6 -22.23 -6.71 -7.38
C PHE A 6 -23.57 -7.43 -7.48
N VAL A 7 -24.36 -6.91 -8.43
CA VAL A 7 -25.50 -7.51 -9.11
C VAL A 7 -26.82 -7.45 -8.36
N PHE A 8 -27.77 -6.75 -8.99
CA PHE A 8 -29.18 -6.63 -8.67
C PHE A 8 -29.94 -7.40 -9.78
N GLU A 9 -30.55 -8.54 -9.48
CA GLU A 9 -31.27 -9.35 -10.48
C GLU A 9 -32.73 -8.89 -10.67
N ILE A 10 -33.23 -9.01 -11.90
CA ILE A 10 -34.60 -8.78 -12.38
C ILE A 10 -34.92 -9.97 -13.30
N PHE A 11 -36.09 -10.60 -13.17
CA PHE A 11 -36.48 -11.81 -13.91
C PHE A 11 -37.52 -11.48 -14.99
N GLN A 12 -37.09 -11.16 -16.22
CA GLN A 12 -38.00 -11.03 -17.37
C GLN A 12 -37.94 -12.24 -18.32
N GLN A 13 -39.13 -12.69 -18.76
CA GLN A 13 -39.30 -13.68 -19.83
C GLN A 13 -39.69 -13.00 -21.16
N ARG A 14 -38.82 -12.26 -21.90
CA ARG A 14 -39.04 -11.94 -23.33
C ARG A 14 -37.74 -11.53 -24.08
N PRO A 15 -37.67 -11.69 -25.43
CA PRO A 15 -36.48 -11.38 -26.21
C PRO A 15 -36.51 -9.95 -26.79
N LYS A 16 -35.29 -9.38 -26.91
CA LYS A 16 -34.87 -8.17 -27.66
C LYS A 16 -34.99 -6.81 -26.94
N CYS A 17 -33.83 -6.35 -26.46
CA CYS A 17 -33.18 -5.06 -26.71
C CYS A 17 -32.26 -4.74 -25.51
N PHE A 18 -30.99 -5.11 -25.58
CA PHE A 18 -30.02 -4.80 -24.53
C PHE A 18 -29.06 -3.71 -25.00
N SER A 19 -29.27 -2.49 -24.50
CA SER A 19 -28.26 -1.44 -24.47
C SER A 19 -27.38 -1.63 -23.23
N HIS A 20 -26.07 -1.75 -23.48
CA HIS A 20 -24.95 -1.71 -22.55
C HIS A 20 -25.21 -1.01 -21.20
N ILE A 21 -24.94 -1.69 -20.07
CA ILE A 21 -24.37 -1.10 -18.84
C ILE A 21 -23.74 -2.26 -18.04
N PHE A 22 -22.41 -2.35 -17.96
CA PHE A 22 -21.72 -3.01 -16.84
C PHE A 22 -20.31 -2.45 -16.64
N ARG A 23 -19.95 -2.16 -15.38
CA ARG A 23 -18.60 -1.76 -14.96
C ARG A 23 -18.33 -2.27 -13.55
N TRP A 24 -17.17 -2.92 -13.33
CA TRP A 24 -16.71 -3.29 -12.00
C TRP A 24 -16.38 -2.07 -11.12
N VAL A 25 -16.53 -2.23 -9.81
CA VAL A 25 -16.57 -1.17 -8.80
C VAL A 25 -15.60 -1.59 -7.72
N LEU A 26 -14.39 -1.08 -7.85
CA LEU A 26 -13.50 -0.94 -6.71
C LEU A 26 -13.78 0.39 -6.04
N LEU A 27 -13.88 0.34 -4.71
CA LEU A 27 -14.36 1.41 -3.84
C LEU A 27 -13.66 2.75 -4.08
N ASP A 28 -14.37 3.65 -4.78
CA ASP A 28 -14.30 5.09 -4.57
C ASP A 28 -15.72 5.65 -4.32
N GLY A 29 -15.81 6.71 -3.51
CA GLY A 29 -17.09 7.30 -3.06
C GLY A 29 -18.02 7.78 -4.17
N CYS A 30 -17.55 7.84 -5.42
CA CYS A 30 -18.31 8.26 -6.60
C CYS A 30 -19.45 7.28 -6.96
N VAL A 31 -19.20 5.97 -6.83
CA VAL A 31 -20.08 4.93 -7.36
C VAL A 31 -21.40 4.79 -6.60
N ARG A 32 -21.40 5.04 -5.29
CA ARG A 32 -22.61 4.87 -4.46
C ARG A 32 -23.76 5.78 -4.90
N LYS A 33 -23.41 6.99 -5.33
CA LYS A 33 -24.36 8.00 -5.80
C LYS A 33 -24.93 7.61 -7.16
N GLU A 34 -24.10 7.05 -8.03
CA GLU A 34 -24.48 6.54 -9.36
C GLU A 34 -25.43 5.35 -9.21
N PHE A 35 -25.08 4.35 -8.39
CA PHE A 35 -25.93 3.20 -8.10
C PHE A 35 -27.32 3.60 -7.57
N CYS A 36 -27.38 4.47 -6.56
CA CYS A 36 -28.67 4.92 -6.01
C CYS A 36 -29.50 5.73 -7.03
N ALA A 37 -28.85 6.42 -7.98
CA ALA A 37 -29.56 7.14 -9.04
C ALA A 37 -30.10 6.17 -10.11
N GLU A 38 -29.31 5.17 -10.50
CA GLU A 38 -29.67 4.16 -11.48
C GLU A 38 -30.80 3.26 -10.98
N ILE A 39 -30.72 2.77 -9.73
CA ILE A 39 -31.77 1.93 -9.15
C ILE A 39 -33.14 2.60 -9.16
N LYS A 40 -33.19 3.91 -8.93
CA LYS A 40 -34.44 4.68 -8.93
C LYS A 40 -35.07 4.81 -10.32
N SER A 41 -34.29 4.62 -11.38
CA SER A 41 -34.78 4.65 -12.76
C SER A 41 -35.30 3.30 -13.26
N LEU A 42 -35.05 2.21 -12.50
CA LEU A 42 -35.51 0.88 -12.87
C LEU A 42 -37.00 0.72 -12.60
N GLN A 43 -37.74 0.22 -13.60
CA GLN A 43 -39.10 -0.28 -13.43
C GLN A 43 -39.05 -1.80 -13.28
N LEU A 44 -39.75 -2.30 -12.26
CA LEU A 44 -39.80 -3.73 -11.94
C LEU A 44 -41.17 -4.29 -12.27
N ASP A 45 -41.18 -5.47 -12.88
CA ASP A 45 -42.35 -6.31 -13.01
C ASP A 45 -42.64 -7.04 -11.68
N PRO A 46 -43.90 -7.45 -11.44
CA PRO A 46 -44.28 -8.22 -10.26
C PRO A 46 -43.58 -9.58 -10.13
N SER A 47 -43.06 -10.12 -11.24
CA SER A 47 -42.28 -11.37 -11.26
C SER A 47 -40.81 -11.20 -10.90
N ASP A 48 -40.33 -9.96 -10.80
CA ASP A 48 -38.92 -9.67 -10.55
C ASP A 48 -38.56 -9.84 -9.09
N ILE A 49 -37.40 -10.42 -8.82
CA ILE A 49 -36.89 -10.67 -7.47
C ILE A 49 -35.54 -9.99 -7.34
N LEU A 50 -35.38 -9.14 -6.33
CA LEU A 50 -34.08 -8.53 -6.07
C LEU A 50 -33.18 -9.51 -5.34
N VAL A 51 -31.94 -9.59 -5.80
CA VAL A 51 -30.91 -10.45 -5.22
C VAL A 51 -29.61 -9.66 -5.18
N SER A 52 -28.85 -9.79 -4.10
CA SER A 52 -27.52 -9.23 -3.91
C SER A 52 -26.51 -10.37 -3.76
N TYR A 53 -25.39 -10.27 -4.48
CA TYR A 53 -24.30 -11.25 -4.43
C TYR A 53 -23.05 -10.64 -3.79
N ASP A 54 -22.48 -11.36 -2.82
CA ASP A 54 -21.19 -11.01 -2.21
C ASP A 54 -20.17 -12.13 -2.46
N VAL A 55 -18.95 -11.73 -2.85
CA VAL A 55 -17.89 -12.68 -3.14
C VAL A 55 -17.23 -13.12 -1.83
N LYS A 56 -17.28 -14.42 -1.56
CA LYS A 56 -16.63 -14.98 -0.38
C LYS A 56 -15.11 -14.99 -0.56
N ASP A 57 -14.42 -14.30 0.35
CA ASP A 57 -12.98 -14.33 0.52
C ASP A 57 -12.21 -14.03 -0.80
N LEU A 58 -12.66 -13.02 -1.56
CA LEU A 58 -12.18 -12.70 -2.92
C LEU A 58 -10.66 -12.80 -3.04
N PHE A 59 -9.91 -11.99 -2.28
CA PHE A 59 -8.45 -11.91 -2.43
C PHE A 59 -7.76 -13.26 -2.29
N THR A 60 -8.12 -14.06 -1.29
CA THR A 60 -7.51 -15.38 -1.03
C THR A 60 -7.92 -16.43 -2.06
N ASN A 61 -8.96 -16.16 -2.85
CA ASN A 61 -9.54 -17.08 -3.82
C ASN A 61 -9.25 -16.72 -5.28
N ILE A 62 -8.60 -15.58 -5.55
CA ILE A 62 -8.19 -15.18 -6.91
C ILE A 62 -7.22 -16.23 -7.49
N PRO A 63 -7.51 -16.82 -8.67
CA PRO A 63 -6.61 -17.70 -9.38
C PRO A 63 -5.52 -16.88 -10.08
N THR A 64 -4.42 -16.64 -9.37
CA THR A 64 -3.31 -15.78 -9.80
C THR A 64 -2.78 -16.10 -11.20
N ASP A 65 -2.71 -17.38 -11.59
CA ASP A 65 -2.27 -17.77 -12.94
C ASP A 65 -3.18 -17.25 -14.05
N VAL A 66 -4.49 -17.41 -13.87
CA VAL A 66 -5.50 -16.93 -14.83
C VAL A 66 -5.45 -15.40 -14.88
N THR A 67 -5.38 -14.75 -13.73
CA THR A 67 -5.31 -13.28 -13.64
C THR A 67 -4.07 -12.72 -14.31
N LEU A 68 -2.89 -13.35 -14.14
CA LEU A 68 -1.65 -12.90 -14.79
C LEU A 68 -1.74 -13.03 -16.31
N ASN A 69 -2.34 -14.11 -16.82
CA ASN A 69 -2.55 -14.30 -18.26
C ASN A 69 -3.53 -13.26 -18.82
N THR A 70 -4.61 -12.95 -18.08
CA THR A 70 -5.54 -11.87 -18.47
C THR A 70 -4.83 -10.51 -18.47
N LEU A 71 -4.05 -10.21 -17.43
CA LEU A 71 -3.27 -8.98 -17.34
C LEU A 71 -2.32 -8.82 -18.54
N GLU A 72 -1.62 -9.89 -18.92
CA GLU A 72 -0.73 -9.88 -20.08
C GLU A 72 -1.50 -9.55 -21.37
N LYS A 73 -2.65 -10.18 -21.60
CA LYS A 73 -3.52 -9.87 -22.76
C LYS A 73 -4.02 -8.43 -22.77
N LEU A 74 -4.39 -7.89 -21.61
CA LEU A 74 -4.86 -6.49 -21.50
C LEU A 74 -3.73 -5.51 -21.81
N LEU A 75 -2.53 -5.77 -21.30
CA LEU A 75 -1.34 -4.96 -21.58
C LEU A 75 -0.94 -5.03 -23.05
N ASP A 76 -1.02 -6.19 -23.69
CA ASP A 76 -0.72 -6.35 -25.13
C ASP A 76 -1.73 -5.62 -26.04
N ARG A 77 -2.97 -5.47 -25.58
CA ARG A 77 -4.03 -4.74 -26.30
C ARG A 77 -3.92 -3.22 -26.15
N ASP A 78 -3.13 -2.72 -25.21
CA ASP A 78 -3.01 -1.28 -24.97
C ASP A 78 -1.97 -0.63 -25.92
N PRO A 79 -2.41 0.14 -26.93
CA PRO A 79 -1.49 0.78 -27.88
C PRO A 79 -0.64 1.90 -27.24
N THR A 80 -1.07 2.42 -26.08
CA THR A 80 -0.39 3.53 -25.38
C THR A 80 0.69 3.05 -24.42
N LEU A 81 0.82 1.74 -24.17
CA LEU A 81 1.73 1.21 -23.17
C LEU A 81 3.18 1.64 -23.40
N ALA A 82 3.65 1.62 -24.65
CA ALA A 82 4.99 2.02 -25.03
C ALA A 82 5.30 3.51 -24.77
N GLN A 83 4.27 4.35 -24.69
CA GLN A 83 4.43 5.77 -24.37
C GLN A 83 4.55 5.99 -22.85
N ARG A 84 3.99 5.08 -22.04
CA ARG A 84 3.95 5.19 -20.57
C ARG A 84 5.16 4.52 -19.90
N THR A 85 5.78 3.54 -20.55
CA THR A 85 6.91 2.81 -19.99
C THR A 85 7.80 2.17 -21.05
N SER A 86 9.09 2.01 -20.74
CA SER A 86 10.05 1.23 -21.53
C SER A 86 9.94 -0.28 -21.31
N LEU A 87 9.13 -0.72 -20.34
CA LEU A 87 8.92 -2.13 -20.03
C LEU A 87 7.94 -2.77 -21.02
N LYS A 88 8.32 -3.93 -21.56
CA LYS A 88 7.42 -4.79 -22.33
C LYS A 88 6.40 -5.47 -21.41
N THR A 89 5.25 -5.84 -21.97
CA THR A 89 4.18 -6.61 -21.32
C THR A 89 4.72 -7.77 -20.48
N PHE A 90 5.57 -8.61 -21.07
CA PHE A 90 6.23 -9.73 -20.38
C PHE A 90 6.97 -9.32 -19.10
N HIS A 91 7.69 -8.19 -19.11
CA HIS A 91 8.42 -7.72 -17.94
C HIS A 91 7.46 -7.32 -16.81
N ILE A 92 6.38 -6.62 -17.15
CA ILE A 92 5.36 -6.20 -16.19
C ILE A 92 4.69 -7.43 -15.58
N THR A 93 4.22 -8.37 -16.40
CA THR A 93 3.59 -9.61 -15.94
C THR A 93 4.52 -10.43 -15.03
N LYS A 94 5.82 -10.50 -15.36
CA LYS A 94 6.81 -11.18 -14.50
C LYS A 94 7.03 -10.49 -13.16
N LEU A 95 7.10 -9.16 -13.13
CA LEU A 95 7.22 -8.42 -11.88
C LEU A 95 5.99 -8.62 -10.98
N VAL A 96 4.80 -8.58 -11.57
CA VAL A 96 3.55 -8.85 -10.84
C VAL A 96 3.52 -10.29 -10.34
N SER A 97 3.91 -11.26 -11.18
CA SER A 97 4.03 -12.67 -10.78
C SER A 97 4.98 -12.86 -9.60
N PHE A 98 6.15 -12.21 -9.64
CA PHE A 98 7.10 -12.23 -8.54
C PHE A 98 6.48 -11.69 -7.25
N CYS A 99 5.84 -10.52 -7.31
CA CYS A 99 5.18 -9.92 -6.15
C CYS A 99 4.06 -10.79 -5.57
N MET A 100 3.30 -11.49 -6.43
CA MET A 100 2.15 -12.29 -5.99
C MET A 100 2.50 -13.70 -5.53
N LYS A 101 3.53 -14.32 -6.11
CA LYS A 101 3.86 -15.74 -5.88
C LYS A 101 5.16 -15.95 -5.11
N GLU A 102 6.19 -15.15 -5.42
CA GLU A 102 7.56 -15.41 -4.94
C GLU A 102 7.93 -14.51 -3.77
N ALA A 103 7.37 -13.29 -3.68
CA ALA A 103 7.72 -12.28 -2.68
C ALA A 103 6.59 -12.00 -1.67
N ASN A 104 5.62 -12.90 -1.54
CA ASN A 104 4.43 -12.72 -0.71
C ASN A 104 4.60 -13.26 0.74
N TYR A 105 5.78 -13.09 1.31
CA TYR A 105 6.09 -13.57 2.65
C TYR A 105 5.56 -12.64 3.75
N PHE A 106 5.11 -13.23 4.86
CA PHE A 106 4.74 -12.49 6.07
C PHE A 106 5.24 -13.21 7.33
N ARG A 107 5.50 -12.43 8.39
CA ARG A 107 5.92 -12.96 9.70
C ARG A 107 4.72 -13.06 10.64
N PHE A 108 4.49 -14.22 11.22
CA PHE A 108 3.48 -14.45 12.24
C PHE A 108 4.06 -15.34 13.35
N GLN A 109 3.94 -14.93 14.62
CA GLN A 109 4.52 -15.65 15.77
C GLN A 109 6.00 -16.03 15.57
N GLU A 110 6.82 -15.07 15.12
CA GLU A 110 8.25 -15.26 14.82
C GLU A 110 8.60 -16.28 13.72
N LEU A 111 7.60 -16.84 13.02
CA LEU A 111 7.78 -17.71 11.87
C LEU A 111 7.45 -16.99 10.57
N PHE A 112 8.11 -17.39 9.49
CA PHE A 112 7.87 -16.87 8.14
C PHE A 112 6.92 -17.79 7.38
N TYR A 113 5.91 -17.19 6.77
CA TYR A 113 4.91 -17.89 5.97
C TYR A 113 4.87 -17.30 4.57
N MET A 114 4.55 -18.16 3.60
CA MET A 114 4.29 -17.77 2.21
C MET A 114 2.82 -18.09 1.90
N GLN A 115 2.12 -17.13 1.28
CA GLN A 115 0.75 -17.37 0.85
C GLN A 115 0.74 -18.20 -0.44
N LYS A 116 0.14 -19.39 -0.41
CA LYS A 116 0.15 -20.32 -1.56
C LYS A 116 -0.95 -20.04 -2.59
N ARG A 117 -2.03 -19.35 -2.20
CA ARG A 117 -3.22 -19.14 -3.03
C ARG A 117 -3.74 -17.71 -2.87
N GLY A 118 -4.29 -17.17 -3.94
CA GLY A 118 -4.85 -15.83 -3.94
C GLY A 118 -3.82 -14.71 -3.98
N ALA A 119 -4.33 -13.49 -4.00
CA ALA A 119 -3.56 -12.27 -3.85
C ALA A 119 -3.38 -11.93 -2.35
N PRO A 120 -2.18 -11.52 -1.91
CA PRO A 120 -1.91 -11.18 -0.52
C PRO A 120 -2.67 -9.93 -0.09
N MET A 121 -3.47 -10.05 0.97
CA MET A 121 -4.20 -8.91 1.53
C MET A 121 -3.22 -7.86 2.06
N GLY A 122 -3.35 -6.61 1.60
CA GLY A 122 -2.48 -5.50 1.98
C GLY A 122 -1.37 -5.18 0.97
N SER A 123 -1.18 -6.00 -0.06
CA SER A 123 -0.38 -5.58 -1.21
C SER A 123 -1.13 -4.53 -2.04
N PRO A 124 -0.45 -3.45 -2.50
CA PRO A 124 -1.08 -2.43 -3.35
C PRO A 124 -1.50 -2.96 -4.72
N LEU A 125 -0.94 -4.09 -5.16
CA LEU A 125 -1.29 -4.73 -6.44
C LEU A 125 -2.55 -5.62 -6.32
N SER A 126 -2.87 -6.10 -5.12
CA SER A 126 -3.98 -7.04 -4.94
C SER A 126 -5.33 -6.48 -5.37
N PRO A 127 -5.70 -5.22 -5.06
CA PRO A 127 -6.95 -4.62 -5.57
C PRO A 127 -7.01 -4.61 -7.09
N VAL A 128 -5.93 -4.20 -7.77
CA VAL A 128 -5.87 -4.14 -9.24
C VAL A 128 -6.04 -5.53 -9.85
N LEU A 129 -5.39 -6.54 -9.28
CA LEU A 129 -5.52 -7.92 -9.75
C LEU A 129 -6.90 -8.51 -9.48
N ALA A 130 -7.55 -8.10 -8.39
CA ALA A 130 -8.94 -8.45 -8.15
C ALA A 130 -9.83 -7.87 -9.26
N GLU A 131 -9.62 -6.61 -9.65
CA GLU A 131 -10.36 -5.97 -10.75
C GLU A 131 -10.21 -6.73 -12.07
N VAL A 132 -8.96 -6.94 -12.50
CA VAL A 132 -8.64 -7.64 -13.75
C VAL A 132 -9.26 -9.04 -13.78
N PHE A 133 -9.25 -9.74 -12.65
CA PHE A 133 -9.85 -11.05 -12.57
C PHE A 133 -11.38 -11.01 -12.62
N MET A 134 -12.01 -10.07 -11.92
CA MET A 134 -13.46 -9.94 -11.93
C MET A 134 -13.99 -9.50 -13.31
N GLU A 135 -13.27 -8.61 -14.00
CA GLU A 135 -13.57 -8.23 -15.39
C GLU A 135 -13.47 -9.44 -16.33
N PHE A 136 -12.41 -10.24 -16.22
CA PHE A 136 -12.32 -11.48 -16.98
C PHE A 136 -13.46 -12.47 -16.66
N LEU A 137 -13.81 -12.59 -15.38
CA LEU A 137 -14.90 -13.46 -14.95
C LEU A 137 -16.23 -13.02 -15.57
N GLU A 138 -16.45 -11.71 -15.65
CA GLU A 138 -17.61 -11.10 -16.30
C GLU A 138 -17.71 -11.47 -17.78
N ASP A 139 -16.63 -11.25 -18.53
CA ASP A 139 -16.56 -11.55 -19.96
C ASP A 139 -16.89 -13.03 -20.23
N VAL A 140 -16.31 -13.93 -19.43
CA VAL A 140 -16.58 -15.38 -19.55
C VAL A 140 -18.03 -15.68 -19.20
N ALA A 141 -18.58 -15.02 -18.18
CA ALA A 141 -19.93 -15.26 -17.73
C ALA A 141 -20.98 -14.83 -18.75
N PHE A 142 -20.82 -13.63 -19.33
CA PHE A 142 -21.75 -13.13 -20.34
C PHE A 142 -21.62 -13.81 -21.71
N SER A 143 -20.41 -14.23 -22.10
CA SER A 143 -20.20 -14.91 -23.38
C SER A 143 -20.74 -16.34 -23.45
N THR A 144 -20.99 -16.98 -22.30
CA THR A 144 -21.43 -18.39 -22.20
C THR A 144 -22.89 -18.55 -21.75
N ALA A 145 -23.61 -17.44 -21.61
CA ALA A 145 -24.98 -17.37 -21.11
C ALA A 145 -26.03 -17.85 -22.13
N ASP A 146 -27.06 -18.57 -21.65
CA ASP A 146 -28.26 -18.89 -22.43
C ASP A 146 -29.19 -17.65 -22.53
N THR A 147 -29.58 -17.29 -23.76
CA THR A 147 -30.45 -16.16 -24.09
C THR A 147 -31.90 -16.30 -23.62
N SER A 148 -32.33 -17.49 -23.18
CA SER A 148 -33.72 -17.79 -22.79
C SER A 148 -34.03 -17.58 -21.30
N ILE A 149 -33.00 -17.59 -20.45
CA ILE A 149 -33.06 -17.30 -19.01
C ILE A 149 -31.95 -16.30 -18.70
N THR A 150 -31.91 -15.20 -19.46
CA THR A 150 -30.92 -14.14 -19.30
C THR A 150 -31.42 -13.19 -18.21
N PRO A 151 -30.77 -13.15 -17.03
CA PRO A 151 -31.07 -12.10 -16.08
C PRO A 151 -30.56 -10.79 -16.65
N THR A 152 -31.20 -9.68 -16.28
CA THR A 152 -30.74 -8.35 -16.69
C THR A 152 -29.33 -8.04 -16.15
N VAL A 153 -28.87 -8.73 -15.09
CA VAL A 153 -27.51 -8.68 -14.50
C VAL A 153 -27.10 -10.07 -13.95
N PHE A 154 -25.84 -10.51 -14.14
CA PHE A 154 -25.51 -11.94 -14.33
C PHE A 154 -25.10 -12.82 -13.14
N LYS A 155 -25.18 -14.12 -13.41
CA LYS A 155 -25.30 -15.30 -12.54
C LYS A 155 -24.26 -16.38 -12.94
N ARG A 156 -23.50 -16.88 -11.96
CA ARG A 156 -22.69 -18.12 -12.01
C ARG A 156 -21.58 -18.19 -13.07
N ILE A 157 -20.31 -18.32 -12.64
CA ILE A 157 -19.30 -19.18 -13.29
C ILE A 157 -18.08 -19.42 -12.37
N PHE A 158 -17.44 -20.58 -12.58
CA PHE A 158 -16.38 -21.28 -11.81
C PHE A 158 -16.82 -22.02 -10.54
N PRO A 159 -17.23 -23.30 -10.64
CA PRO A 159 -17.02 -24.22 -9.53
C PRO A 159 -15.51 -24.31 -9.24
N ASN A 160 -15.14 -24.21 -7.96
CA ASN A 160 -13.82 -24.49 -7.34
C ASN A 160 -12.89 -23.31 -7.02
N HIS A 161 -13.17 -22.07 -7.44
CA HIS A 161 -12.32 -20.90 -7.12
C HIS A 161 -13.04 -19.77 -6.39
N ILE A 162 -14.15 -19.25 -6.91
CA ILE A 162 -14.95 -18.23 -6.23
C ILE A 162 -16.25 -18.85 -5.72
N SER A 163 -16.64 -18.49 -4.50
CA SER A 163 -17.97 -18.75 -3.95
C SER A 163 -18.70 -17.43 -3.71
N PHE A 164 -20.03 -17.44 -3.85
CA PHE A 164 -20.87 -16.27 -3.60
C PHE A 164 -21.82 -16.55 -2.43
N THR A 165 -22.02 -15.56 -1.58
CA THR A 165 -23.17 -15.52 -0.67
C THR A 165 -24.30 -14.74 -1.33
N ILE A 166 -25.51 -15.24 -1.20
CA ILE A 166 -26.71 -14.71 -1.86
C ILE A 166 -27.64 -14.16 -0.79
N GLU A 167 -27.93 -12.86 -0.86
CA GLU A 167 -28.97 -12.21 -0.07
C GLU A 167 -30.15 -11.92 -0.98
N LYS A 168 -31.31 -12.52 -0.70
CA LYS A 168 -32.54 -12.29 -1.46
C LYS A 168 -33.37 -11.22 -0.78
N GLU A 169 -34.18 -10.52 -1.57
CA GLU A 169 -35.20 -9.62 -1.08
C GLU A 169 -36.12 -10.32 -0.07
N GLU A 170 -36.34 -9.68 1.07
CA GLU A 170 -37.26 -10.14 2.10
C GLU A 170 -38.24 -9.00 2.43
N ASN A 171 -39.54 -9.26 2.32
CA ASN A 171 -40.60 -8.28 2.58
C ASN A 171 -40.44 -6.96 1.79
N GLY A 172 -40.07 -7.05 0.50
CA GLY A 172 -39.86 -5.87 -0.34
C GLY A 172 -38.58 -5.09 -0.02
N ARG A 173 -37.63 -5.69 0.71
CA ARG A 173 -36.42 -5.01 1.19
C ARG A 173 -35.17 -5.81 0.91
N LEU A 174 -34.12 -5.13 0.47
CA LEU A 174 -32.80 -5.72 0.25
C LEU A 174 -31.71 -4.76 0.72
N SER A 175 -30.81 -5.23 1.59
CA SER A 175 -29.63 -4.45 1.98
C SER A 175 -28.55 -4.55 0.90
N PHE A 176 -27.96 -3.41 0.56
CA PHE A 176 -26.80 -3.32 -0.30
C PHE A 176 -25.81 -2.28 0.24
N LEU A 177 -24.64 -2.72 0.69
CA LEU A 177 -23.64 -1.88 1.36
C LEU A 177 -24.25 -1.09 2.54
N ASP A 178 -24.37 0.22 2.40
CA ASP A 178 -24.97 1.15 3.36
C ASP A 178 -26.32 1.71 2.89
N ALA A 179 -26.89 1.15 1.82
CA ALA A 179 -28.23 1.43 1.33
C ALA A 179 -29.17 0.24 1.63
N LEU A 180 -30.41 0.57 1.97
CA LEU A 180 -31.52 -0.37 2.05
C LEU A 180 -32.44 -0.02 0.89
N VAL A 181 -32.53 -0.93 -0.07
CA VAL A 181 -33.45 -0.82 -1.20
C VAL A 181 -34.81 -1.32 -0.74
N ILE A 182 -35.84 -0.52 -1.00
CA ILE A 182 -37.23 -0.77 -0.63
C ILE A 182 -38.06 -0.74 -1.90
N ARG A 183 -38.73 -1.83 -2.20
CA ARG A 183 -39.71 -1.92 -3.26
C ARG A 183 -41.03 -1.31 -2.80
N ASP A 184 -41.53 -0.37 -3.60
CA ASP A 184 -42.83 0.28 -3.43
C ASP A 184 -43.67 0.09 -4.71
N GLU A 185 -44.96 0.39 -4.64
CA GLU A 185 -45.89 0.24 -5.78
C GLU A 185 -45.47 1.08 -7.00
N CYS A 186 -44.78 2.19 -6.76
CA CYS A 186 -44.32 3.14 -7.77
C CYS A 186 -42.84 2.96 -8.20
N GLY A 187 -42.15 1.91 -7.71
CA GLY A 187 -40.76 1.62 -8.05
C GLY A 187 -39.85 1.42 -6.84
N LEU A 188 -38.55 1.59 -7.05
CA LEU A 188 -37.53 1.37 -6.02
C LEU A 188 -37.15 2.66 -5.30
N LYS A 189 -37.08 2.55 -3.97
CA LYS A 189 -36.61 3.62 -3.09
C LYS A 189 -35.44 3.15 -2.27
N THR A 190 -34.65 4.10 -1.78
CA THR A 190 -33.45 3.83 -1.00
C THR A 190 -33.46 4.62 0.30
N THR A 191 -33.00 3.97 1.37
CA THR A 191 -32.69 4.62 2.65
C THR A 191 -31.37 4.09 3.18
N VAL A 192 -30.86 4.67 4.26
CA VAL A 192 -29.59 4.21 4.84
C VAL A 192 -29.78 2.88 5.57
N TYR A 193 -28.99 1.88 5.18
CA TYR A 193 -28.89 0.62 5.90
C TYR A 193 -27.84 0.69 7.03
N ARG A 194 -28.15 0.02 8.14
CA ARG A 194 -27.25 -0.19 9.27
C ARG A 194 -27.38 -1.65 9.69
N LYS A 195 -26.26 -2.36 9.80
CA LYS A 195 -26.27 -3.74 10.31
C LYS A 195 -26.84 -3.77 11.74
N PRO A 196 -27.50 -4.86 12.17
CA PRO A 196 -28.03 -5.00 13.53
C PRO A 196 -27.00 -4.77 14.65
N THR A 197 -25.72 -5.02 14.35
CA THR A 197 -24.59 -4.81 15.27
C THR A 197 -24.08 -3.36 15.33
N HIS A 198 -24.69 -2.42 14.59
CA HIS A 198 -24.27 -1.03 14.55
C HIS A 198 -24.55 -0.32 15.89
N SER A 199 -23.47 0.02 16.61
CA SER A 199 -23.55 0.55 17.97
C SER A 199 -23.84 2.06 18.08
N ASN A 200 -23.92 2.77 16.96
CA ASN A 200 -24.01 4.24 16.92
C ASN A 200 -22.89 4.97 17.69
N ARG A 201 -21.76 4.29 17.97
CA ARG A 201 -20.60 4.90 18.62
C ARG A 201 -19.70 5.54 17.59
N TYR A 202 -19.59 6.85 17.68
CA TYR A 202 -18.66 7.66 16.90
C TYR A 202 -17.60 8.22 17.83
N LEU A 203 -16.63 8.94 17.26
CA LEU A 203 -15.61 9.60 18.04
C LEU A 203 -16.27 10.60 19.01
N HIS A 204 -16.14 10.35 20.31
CA HIS A 204 -16.76 11.20 21.34
C HIS A 204 -16.19 12.63 21.31
N PHE A 205 -17.06 13.64 21.49
CA PHE A 205 -16.69 15.05 21.31
C PHE A 205 -15.61 15.57 22.27
N SER A 206 -15.45 14.92 23.43
CA SER A 206 -14.41 15.26 24.42
C SER A 206 -13.01 14.81 24.01
N THR A 207 -12.87 13.98 22.98
CA THR A 207 -11.56 13.48 22.57
C THR A 207 -10.68 14.61 22.02
N SER A 208 -9.37 14.45 22.17
CA SER A 208 -8.37 15.43 21.75
C SER A 208 -8.12 15.42 20.24
N HIS A 209 -9.17 15.35 19.42
CA HIS A 209 -9.07 15.49 17.97
C HIS A 209 -9.46 16.91 17.53
N SER A 210 -9.01 17.30 16.34
CA SER A 210 -9.33 18.62 15.81
C SER A 210 -10.83 18.80 15.61
N ARG A 211 -11.32 20.03 15.82
CA ARG A 211 -12.71 20.39 15.53
C ARG A 211 -13.10 20.13 14.08
N TRP A 212 -12.13 20.17 13.17
CA TRP A 212 -12.33 19.87 11.77
C TRP A 212 -12.67 18.39 11.55
N VAL A 213 -11.96 17.47 12.22
CA VAL A 213 -12.29 16.04 12.20
C VAL A 213 -13.70 15.81 12.74
N MET A 214 -14.02 16.39 13.90
CA MET A 214 -15.36 16.27 14.50
C MET A 214 -16.47 16.76 13.55
N ARG A 215 -16.25 17.90 12.89
CA ARG A 215 -17.18 18.44 11.90
C ARG A 215 -17.26 17.54 10.66
N GLY A 216 -16.14 16.97 10.23
CA GLY A 216 -16.04 16.07 9.08
C GLY A 216 -16.85 14.80 9.27
N ILE A 217 -16.87 14.22 10.48
CA ILE A 217 -17.68 13.02 10.78
C ILE A 217 -19.18 13.33 10.61
N ILE A 218 -19.67 14.46 11.15
CA ILE A 218 -21.08 14.88 10.94
C ILE A 218 -21.35 15.11 9.46
N THR A 219 -20.43 15.82 8.78
CA THR A 219 -20.54 16.15 7.36
C THR A 219 -20.69 14.89 6.52
N GLY A 220 -19.79 13.92 6.69
CA GLY A 220 -19.84 12.65 5.95
C GLY A 220 -21.12 11.85 6.21
N MET A 221 -21.66 11.86 7.43
CA MET A 221 -22.94 11.20 7.71
C MET A 221 -24.13 11.89 7.04
N VAL A 222 -24.16 13.22 7.03
CA VAL A 222 -25.22 14.00 6.39
C VAL A 222 -25.13 13.88 4.87
N ASP A 223 -23.93 13.94 4.30
CA ASP A 223 -23.71 13.79 2.86
C ASP A 223 -24.14 12.41 2.37
N ARG A 224 -23.81 11.38 3.15
CA ARG A 224 -24.29 10.02 2.88
C ARG A 224 -25.82 9.95 2.92
N ALA A 225 -26.46 10.55 3.93
CA ALA A 225 -27.91 10.57 4.02
C ALA A 225 -28.56 11.27 2.81
N ILE A 226 -28.01 12.42 2.39
CA ILE A 226 -28.48 13.15 1.20
C ILE A 226 -28.28 12.33 -0.07
N SER A 227 -27.15 11.63 -0.19
CA SER A 227 -26.82 10.85 -1.38
C SER A 227 -27.62 9.54 -1.49
N VAL A 228 -28.00 8.93 -0.37
CA VAL A 228 -28.61 7.59 -0.33
C VAL A 228 -30.12 7.65 -0.13
N CYS A 229 -30.64 8.55 0.71
CA CYS A 229 -32.06 8.55 1.03
C CYS A 229 -32.92 9.18 -0.07
N ASP A 230 -34.08 8.59 -0.33
CA ASP A 230 -35.20 9.31 -0.93
C ASP A 230 -35.76 10.39 0.00
N LYS A 231 -36.43 11.38 -0.61
CA LYS A 231 -36.93 12.58 0.07
C LYS A 231 -37.77 12.26 1.31
N GLU A 232 -38.57 11.19 1.25
CA GLU A 232 -39.43 10.75 2.34
C GLU A 232 -38.66 10.19 3.55
N PHE A 233 -37.53 9.52 3.32
CA PHE A 233 -36.73 8.92 4.39
C PHE A 233 -35.68 9.87 4.96
N LEU A 234 -35.29 10.89 4.20
CA LEU A 234 -34.23 11.83 4.58
C LEU A 234 -34.50 12.52 5.92
N ALA A 235 -35.76 12.94 6.18
CA ALA A 235 -36.10 13.60 7.44
C ALA A 235 -35.95 12.69 8.66
N ALA A 236 -36.30 11.41 8.54
CA ALA A 236 -36.11 10.42 9.61
C ALA A 236 -34.61 10.13 9.83
N GLU A 237 -33.85 9.99 8.76
CA GLU A 237 -32.41 9.75 8.80
C GLU A 237 -31.66 10.93 9.46
N LEU A 238 -32.00 12.17 9.11
CA LEU A 238 -31.42 13.36 9.74
C LEU A 238 -31.75 13.47 11.24
N ARG A 239 -32.96 13.05 11.66
CA ARG A 239 -33.31 12.96 13.09
C ARG A 239 -32.44 11.94 13.80
N HIS A 240 -32.24 10.76 13.19
CA HIS A 240 -31.37 9.72 13.74
C HIS A 240 -29.91 10.19 13.85
N ILE A 241 -29.38 10.88 12.84
CA ILE A 241 -28.03 11.46 12.87
C ILE A 241 -27.89 12.45 14.02
N LYS A 242 -28.87 13.35 14.20
CA LYS A 242 -28.88 14.31 15.32
C LYS A 242 -28.86 13.60 16.67
N ALA A 243 -29.75 12.63 16.88
CA ALA A 243 -29.81 11.86 18.12
C ALA A 243 -28.50 11.12 18.41
N THR A 244 -27.90 10.53 17.38
CA THR A 244 -26.62 9.81 17.48
C THR A 244 -25.49 10.74 17.92
N PHE A 245 -25.34 11.92 17.29
CA PHE A 245 -24.26 12.83 17.68
C PHE A 245 -24.48 13.48 19.05
N LEU A 246 -25.74 13.73 19.44
CA LEU A 246 -26.06 14.16 20.80
C LEU A 246 -25.62 13.10 21.83
N TYR A 247 -25.92 11.82 21.57
CA TYR A 247 -25.47 10.71 22.42
C TYR A 247 -23.94 10.61 22.51
N ASN A 248 -23.21 10.97 21.44
CA ASN A 248 -21.74 11.02 21.42
C ASN A 248 -21.15 12.33 21.98
N GLY A 249 -21.95 13.16 22.66
CA GLY A 249 -21.51 14.37 23.37
C GLY A 249 -21.30 15.61 22.51
N TYR A 250 -21.80 15.63 21.27
CA TYR A 250 -21.62 16.77 20.37
C TYR A 250 -22.60 17.91 20.72
N PRO A 251 -22.17 19.18 20.67
CA PRO A 251 -23.03 20.33 20.96
C PRO A 251 -24.20 20.45 19.96
N PRO A 252 -25.45 20.65 20.42
CA PRO A 252 -26.62 20.77 19.55
C PRO A 252 -26.50 21.86 18.48
N GLY A 253 -25.89 22.99 18.84
CA GLY A 253 -25.65 24.11 17.92
C GLY A 253 -24.68 23.75 16.78
N LEU A 254 -23.63 22.97 17.08
CA LEU A 254 -22.69 22.50 16.07
C LEU A 254 -23.36 21.53 15.10
N ILE A 255 -24.10 20.55 15.62
CA ILE A 255 -24.83 19.57 14.81
C ILE A 255 -25.80 20.29 13.87
N SER A 256 -26.65 21.17 14.43
CA SER A 256 -27.66 21.90 13.67
C SER A 256 -27.04 22.81 12.61
N SER A 257 -25.92 23.46 12.93
CA SER A 257 -25.16 24.28 11.99
C SER A 257 -24.63 23.47 10.81
N VAL A 258 -24.01 22.32 11.06
CA VAL A 258 -23.46 21.45 9.99
C VAL A 258 -24.59 20.91 9.11
N VAL A 259 -25.63 20.36 9.73
CA VAL A 259 -26.79 19.81 8.99
C VAL A 259 -27.42 20.89 8.10
N ARG A 260 -27.67 22.09 8.64
CA ARG A 260 -28.23 23.21 7.88
C ARG A 260 -27.30 23.64 6.74
N GLN A 261 -25.99 23.71 7.00
CA GLN A 261 -25.02 24.10 5.98
C GLN A 261 -25.01 23.12 4.81
N ARG A 262 -25.06 21.80 5.08
CA ARG A 262 -25.00 20.77 4.02
C ARG A 262 -26.31 20.65 3.25
N ILE A 263 -27.46 20.85 3.89
CA ILE A 263 -28.75 20.90 3.18
C ILE A 263 -28.82 22.12 2.24
N ASN A 264 -28.31 23.27 2.68
CA ASN A 264 -28.46 24.54 1.96
C ASN A 264 -27.31 24.87 0.99
N ARG A 265 -26.25 24.07 0.95
CA ARG A 265 -25.15 24.23 -0.01
C ARG A 265 -24.92 22.92 -0.77
N PRO A 266 -25.40 22.81 -2.02
CA PRO A 266 -24.87 21.83 -2.95
C PRO A 266 -23.39 22.14 -3.22
N ASP A 267 -22.61 21.11 -3.54
CA ASP A 267 -21.15 21.13 -3.66
C ASP A 267 -20.60 22.45 -4.21
N VAL A 268 -19.88 23.18 -3.35
CA VAL A 268 -19.01 24.26 -3.80
C VAL A 268 -17.72 23.58 -4.26
N PRO A 269 -17.32 23.71 -5.54
CA PRO A 269 -16.03 23.23 -5.98
C PRO A 269 -14.94 23.78 -5.05
N LEU A 270 -14.01 22.91 -4.65
CA LEU A 270 -12.80 23.36 -3.96
C LEU A 270 -12.19 24.47 -4.83
N PRO A 271 -11.92 25.67 -4.28
CA PRO A 271 -11.28 26.73 -5.05
C PRO A 271 -10.01 26.18 -5.69
N GLU A 272 -9.86 26.34 -7.00
CA GLU A 272 -8.60 26.03 -7.67
C GLU A 272 -7.47 26.74 -6.92
N HIS A 273 -6.45 25.97 -6.53
CA HIS A 273 -5.31 26.48 -5.78
C HIS A 273 -4.35 27.25 -6.71
N ASN A 274 -4.83 28.31 -7.35
CA ASN A 274 -4.03 29.24 -8.15
C ASN A 274 -3.41 30.33 -7.24
N GLY A 275 -2.80 29.91 -6.14
CA GLY A 275 -2.13 30.80 -5.19
C GLY A 275 -0.67 30.40 -4.99
N PRO A 276 0.22 31.34 -4.60
CA PRO A 276 1.63 31.06 -4.39
C PRO A 276 1.83 29.90 -3.40
N SER A 277 2.86 29.09 -3.66
CA SER A 277 3.21 27.90 -2.87
C SER A 277 3.53 28.28 -1.43
N CYS A 278 2.49 28.31 -0.61
CA CYS A 278 2.54 28.63 0.81
C CYS A 278 3.17 27.45 1.57
N PRO A 279 4.18 27.69 2.45
CA PRO A 279 4.85 26.62 3.20
C PRO A 279 3.86 25.75 3.98
N LEU A 280 4.03 24.44 3.92
CA LEU A 280 3.14 23.45 4.55
C LEU A 280 3.76 22.89 5.84
N LEU A 281 3.07 23.05 6.96
CA LEU A 281 3.47 22.55 8.27
C LEU A 281 2.53 21.44 8.74
N VAL A 282 3.04 20.23 8.97
CA VAL A 282 2.27 19.07 9.44
C VAL A 282 2.69 18.66 10.85
N LEU A 283 1.81 18.84 11.83
CA LEU A 283 2.10 18.65 13.26
C LEU A 283 1.11 17.70 13.93
N PRO A 284 1.46 17.03 15.04
CA PRO A 284 0.47 16.36 15.88
C PRO A 284 -0.56 17.36 16.42
N TYR A 285 -1.84 16.97 16.47
CA TYR A 285 -2.87 17.84 17.05
C TYR A 285 -2.78 17.86 18.58
N TYR A 286 -2.62 19.05 19.15
CA TYR A 286 -2.76 19.30 20.58
C TYR A 286 -3.87 20.33 20.79
N LYS A 287 -4.89 19.98 21.58
CA LYS A 287 -6.03 20.85 21.86
C LYS A 287 -5.54 22.17 22.49
N GLY A 288 -5.99 23.31 21.96
CA GLY A 288 -5.62 24.65 22.40
C GLY A 288 -4.35 25.19 21.73
N ILE A 289 -3.32 24.37 21.56
CA ILE A 289 -2.07 24.77 20.88
C ILE A 289 -2.25 24.74 19.36
N GLY A 290 -2.85 23.67 18.83
CA GLY A 290 -3.07 23.51 17.39
C GLY A 290 -3.88 24.67 16.81
N GLU A 291 -4.95 25.08 17.47
CA GLU A 291 -5.78 26.21 17.03
C GLU A 291 -5.00 27.53 17.01
N LYS A 292 -4.12 27.76 17.99
CA LYS A 292 -3.22 28.93 18.02
C LYS A 292 -2.21 28.90 16.87
N ILE A 293 -1.53 27.76 16.66
CA ILE A 293 -0.56 27.58 15.57
C ILE A 293 -1.22 27.79 14.21
N ARG A 294 -2.45 27.30 14.02
CA ARG A 294 -3.18 27.51 12.79
C ARG A 294 -3.55 28.97 12.56
N ARG A 295 -3.92 29.70 13.63
CA ARG A 295 -4.21 31.14 13.54
C ARG A 295 -2.97 31.93 13.15
N MET A 296 -1.85 31.67 13.81
CA MET A 296 -0.54 32.25 13.45
C MET A 296 -0.16 31.91 12.01
N GLY A 297 -0.40 30.67 11.56
CA GLY A 297 -0.14 30.28 10.17
C GLY A 297 -0.91 31.11 9.14
N LYS A 298 -2.18 31.45 9.43
CA LYS A 298 -2.96 32.34 8.55
C LYS A 298 -2.42 33.78 8.53
N GLU A 299 -1.90 34.26 9.65
CA GLU A 299 -1.35 35.62 9.78
C GLU A 299 0.03 35.73 9.11
N VAL A 300 0.87 34.71 9.27
CA VAL A 300 2.27 34.69 8.81
C VAL A 300 2.42 34.12 7.39
N GLY A 301 1.37 33.48 6.85
CA GLY A 301 1.36 32.96 5.48
C GLY A 301 1.95 31.55 5.33
N PHE A 302 1.66 30.63 6.26
CA PHE A 302 1.91 29.19 6.13
C PHE A 302 0.66 28.34 6.39
N LYS A 303 0.51 27.21 5.69
CA LYS A 303 -0.61 26.28 5.85
C LYS A 303 -0.28 25.25 6.94
N THR A 304 -1.17 25.11 7.93
CA THR A 304 -0.99 24.11 9.01
C THR A 304 -2.00 22.97 8.90
N TYR A 305 -1.51 21.74 8.83
CA TYR A 305 -2.29 20.51 8.91
C TYR A 305 -1.93 19.73 10.17
N PHE A 306 -2.92 19.03 10.72
CA PHE A 306 -2.72 18.22 11.92
C PHE A 306 -2.84 16.74 11.62
N LYS A 307 -1.89 15.95 12.10
CA LYS A 307 -1.93 14.49 12.13
C LYS A 307 -2.24 14.01 13.55
N SER A 308 -2.68 12.76 13.68
CA SER A 308 -2.72 12.11 14.98
C SER A 308 -1.30 11.98 15.54
N SER A 309 -1.17 11.88 16.86
CA SER A 309 0.09 11.46 17.50
C SER A 309 0.53 10.10 16.94
N SER A 310 1.82 9.79 17.10
CA SER A 310 2.35 8.46 16.79
C SER A 310 1.49 7.42 17.48
N THR A 311 0.98 6.45 16.72
CA THR A 311 0.20 5.35 17.29
C THR A 311 1.08 4.55 18.25
N LEU A 312 0.50 3.93 19.28
CA LEU A 312 1.24 3.01 20.14
C LEU A 312 1.98 1.96 19.33
N ARG A 313 1.39 1.49 18.22
CA ARG A 313 2.08 0.63 17.26
C ARG A 313 3.35 1.28 16.72
N ALA A 314 3.32 2.53 16.27
CA ALA A 314 4.50 3.23 15.77
C ALA A 314 5.54 3.55 16.86
N MET A 315 5.12 3.71 18.11
CA MET A 315 6.01 3.95 19.26
C MET A 315 6.66 2.66 19.78
N LEU A 316 5.91 1.55 19.77
CA LEU A 316 6.34 0.27 20.32
C LEU A 316 7.01 -0.64 19.27
N ARG A 317 6.70 -0.46 17.97
CA ARG A 317 7.41 -1.18 16.90
C ARG A 317 8.69 -0.45 16.51
N ASN A 318 9.81 -1.05 16.91
CA ASN A 318 11.17 -0.75 16.44
C ASN A 318 11.59 -1.62 15.24
N ASP A 319 10.63 -2.13 14.45
CA ASP A 319 10.91 -3.07 13.35
C ASP A 319 11.92 -2.54 12.33
N LYS A 320 12.07 -1.21 12.25
CA LYS A 320 13.10 -0.52 11.46
C LYS A 320 13.73 0.58 12.30
N ARG A 321 14.93 0.32 12.85
CA ARG A 321 15.76 1.34 13.51
C ARG A 321 16.10 2.42 12.47
N ARG A 322 15.62 3.66 12.66
CA ARG A 322 16.00 4.79 11.80
C ARG A 322 17.40 5.24 12.22
N LEU A 323 18.39 4.97 11.38
CA LEU A 323 19.76 5.44 11.61
C LEU A 323 19.89 6.91 11.15
N PRO A 324 20.61 7.76 11.91
CA PRO A 324 21.03 9.08 11.44
C PRO A 324 21.71 9.01 10.06
N PRO A 325 21.67 10.08 9.24
CA PRO A 325 22.28 10.09 7.91
C PRO A 325 23.76 9.69 7.90
N GLU A 326 24.52 10.08 8.93
CA GLU A 326 25.94 9.73 9.09
C GLU A 326 26.19 8.26 9.51
N ASP A 327 25.21 7.62 10.15
CA ASP A 327 25.26 6.21 10.50
C ASP A 327 24.68 5.31 9.41
N LYS A 328 24.21 5.90 8.30
CA LYS A 328 23.77 5.12 7.16
C LYS A 328 24.97 4.37 6.58
N PRO A 329 24.79 3.11 6.21
CA PRO A 329 25.89 2.34 5.64
C PRO A 329 26.37 2.92 4.30
N GLY A 330 27.65 2.73 3.99
CA GLY A 330 28.32 3.27 2.81
C GLY A 330 29.52 2.42 2.39
N VAL A 331 30.15 2.83 1.30
CA VAL A 331 31.27 2.13 0.66
C VAL A 331 32.61 2.62 1.25
N LEU A 332 33.64 1.78 1.24
CA LEU A 332 34.99 2.21 1.64
C LEU A 332 35.89 2.29 0.40
N CYS A 333 36.61 3.40 0.23
CA CYS A 333 37.65 3.52 -0.80
C CYS A 333 39.04 3.42 -0.16
N SER A 334 40.01 2.81 -0.82
CA SER A 334 41.39 2.76 -0.34
C SER A 334 42.33 2.81 -1.53
N CYS A 335 43.18 3.84 -1.61
CA CYS A 335 44.24 4.06 -2.61
C CYS A 335 44.02 3.41 -3.99
N SER A 336 43.61 4.19 -5.00
CA SER A 336 43.46 3.73 -6.40
C SER A 336 42.50 2.54 -6.63
N ALA A 337 41.93 1.96 -5.57
CA ALA A 337 41.02 0.83 -5.58
C ALA A 337 39.79 1.11 -4.68
N SER A 338 38.63 0.61 -5.10
CA SER A 338 37.38 0.77 -4.35
C SER A 338 36.97 -0.56 -3.69
N TYR A 339 36.41 -0.55 -2.48
CA TYR A 339 35.87 -1.76 -1.84
C TYR A 339 34.38 -1.56 -1.53
N ILE A 340 33.52 -2.41 -2.07
CA ILE A 340 32.07 -2.40 -1.82
C ILE A 340 31.69 -3.60 -0.94
N GLY A 341 31.41 -3.36 0.34
CA GLY A 341 31.04 -4.44 1.28
C GLY A 341 29.53 -4.69 1.38
N GLU A 342 29.15 -5.86 1.87
CA GLU A 342 27.75 -6.16 2.20
C GLU A 342 27.24 -5.32 3.38
N THR A 343 26.06 -4.74 3.19
CA THR A 343 25.56 -3.67 4.04
C THR A 343 24.64 -4.18 5.15
N GLY A 344 25.27 -4.73 6.19
CA GLY A 344 24.61 -5.07 7.46
C GLY A 344 24.83 -4.04 8.58
N ASN A 345 25.96 -3.34 8.57
CA ASN A 345 26.44 -2.45 9.64
C ASN A 345 26.63 -1.00 9.13
N SER A 346 26.75 -0.01 10.02
CA SER A 346 27.03 1.37 9.62
C SER A 346 28.41 1.52 8.96
N LEU A 347 28.61 2.56 8.14
CA LEU A 347 29.89 2.83 7.48
C LEU A 347 31.03 2.92 8.50
N SER A 348 30.79 3.64 9.60
CA SER A 348 31.75 3.79 10.70
C SER A 348 32.10 2.45 11.37
N GLN A 349 31.12 1.59 11.60
CA GLN A 349 31.36 0.26 12.17
C GLN A 349 32.17 -0.62 11.21
N ARG A 350 31.83 -0.63 9.92
CA ARG A 350 32.55 -1.40 8.91
C ARG A 350 33.98 -0.90 8.75
N PHE A 351 34.17 0.42 8.71
CA PHE A 351 35.50 1.05 8.71
C PHE A 351 36.33 0.68 9.93
N SER A 352 35.73 0.71 11.11
CA SER A 352 36.39 0.29 12.35
C SER A 352 36.80 -1.19 12.33
N GLN A 353 35.99 -2.08 11.74
CA GLN A 353 36.32 -3.50 11.56
C GLN A 353 37.56 -3.68 10.67
N HIS A 354 37.60 -3.00 9.51
CA HIS A 354 38.75 -3.06 8.60
C HIS A 354 40.02 -2.48 9.23
N LEU A 355 39.91 -1.34 9.94
CA LEU A 355 41.05 -0.77 10.68
C LEU A 355 41.54 -1.69 11.79
N SER A 356 40.64 -2.37 12.50
CA SER A 356 41.03 -3.36 13.51
C SER A 356 41.80 -4.51 12.88
N GLY A 357 41.33 -5.02 11.73
CA GLY A 357 42.03 -6.06 10.97
C GLY A 357 43.43 -5.62 10.54
N LEU A 358 43.57 -4.38 10.05
CA LEU A 358 44.87 -3.80 9.71
C LEU A 358 45.80 -3.66 10.92
N LYS A 359 45.26 -3.29 12.08
CA LYS A 359 46.02 -3.23 13.33
C LYS A 359 46.49 -4.62 13.76
N HIS A 360 45.67 -5.66 13.61
CA HIS A 360 46.08 -7.04 13.86
C HIS A 360 47.22 -7.48 12.92
N TYR A 361 47.11 -7.18 11.62
CA TYR A 361 48.16 -7.46 10.64
C TYR A 361 49.48 -6.75 10.98
N LYS A 362 49.44 -5.43 11.23
CA LYS A 362 50.64 -4.62 11.57
C LYS A 362 51.30 -5.06 12.87
N ASN A 363 50.51 -5.45 13.87
CA ASN A 363 51.02 -5.99 15.13
C ASN A 363 51.71 -7.35 14.92
N ALA A 364 51.12 -8.25 14.10
CA ALA A 364 51.71 -9.53 13.77
C ALA A 364 53.03 -9.37 12.98
N LEU A 365 53.05 -8.47 12.00
CA LEU A 365 54.25 -8.10 11.24
C LEU A 365 55.36 -7.54 12.15
N SER A 366 55.02 -6.68 13.11
CA SER A 366 55.99 -6.12 14.05
C SER A 366 56.59 -7.19 14.98
N ASN A 367 55.77 -8.16 15.43
CA ASN A 367 56.26 -9.29 16.22
C ASN A 367 57.22 -10.18 15.39
N LEU A 368 56.94 -10.38 14.11
CA LEU A 368 57.80 -11.16 13.21
C LEU A 368 59.13 -10.44 12.93
N GLN A 369 59.12 -9.10 12.88
CA GLN A 369 60.30 -8.25 12.75
C GLN A 369 61.07 -8.02 14.06
N GLY A 370 60.67 -8.65 15.18
CA GLY A 370 61.37 -8.55 16.46
C GLY A 370 61.27 -7.18 17.14
N LYS A 371 60.32 -6.31 16.75
CA LYS A 371 60.09 -5.01 17.39
C LYS A 371 59.17 -5.19 18.61
N GLU A 372 59.71 -5.08 19.82
CA GLU A 372 58.91 -5.17 21.05
C GLU A 372 57.85 -4.06 21.13
N ILE A 373 56.58 -4.45 21.17
CA ILE A 373 55.47 -3.57 21.53
C ILE A 373 55.04 -3.93 22.96
N LYS A 374 55.05 -2.95 23.88
CA LYS A 374 54.55 -3.10 25.26
C LYS A 374 53.11 -3.66 25.23
N ARG A 375 52.92 -4.92 25.63
CA ARG A 375 51.59 -5.56 25.70
C ARG A 375 50.95 -5.33 27.08
N ARG A 376 49.68 -4.91 27.10
CA ARG A 376 48.76 -5.14 28.24
C ARG A 376 47.84 -6.30 27.86
N GLY A 377 47.94 -7.43 28.56
CA GLY A 377 47.05 -8.58 28.39
C GLY A 377 47.75 -9.91 28.07
N ARG A 378 46.95 -10.98 27.95
CA ARG A 378 47.40 -12.37 27.73
C ARG A 378 48.08 -12.52 26.35
N PRO A 379 49.22 -13.23 26.24
CA PRO A 379 49.85 -13.52 24.94
C PRO A 379 48.89 -14.31 24.04
N GLY A 380 48.75 -13.88 22.79
CA GLY A 380 48.02 -14.63 21.76
C GLY A 380 48.69 -15.98 21.48
N LYS A 381 47.89 -17.04 21.30
CA LYS A 381 48.37 -18.42 21.06
C LYS A 381 48.81 -18.69 19.62
N THR A 382 48.51 -17.79 18.69
CA THR A 382 48.71 -18.00 17.24
C THR A 382 50.12 -17.54 16.82
N GLN A 383 50.79 -18.31 15.96
CA GLN A 383 52.06 -17.88 15.36
C GLN A 383 51.87 -16.59 14.54
N PRO A 384 52.84 -15.66 14.53
CA PRO A 384 52.71 -14.38 13.83
C PRO A 384 52.36 -14.50 12.34
N GLN A 385 52.96 -15.47 11.64
CA GLN A 385 52.69 -15.72 10.23
C GLN A 385 51.24 -16.13 9.99
N ALA A 386 50.74 -17.11 10.76
CA ALA A 386 49.35 -17.57 10.68
C ALA A 386 48.34 -16.46 11.01
N ALA A 387 48.69 -15.55 11.93
CA ALA A 387 47.85 -14.39 12.26
C ALA A 387 47.80 -13.34 11.13
N MET A 388 48.91 -13.18 10.38
CA MET A 388 48.94 -12.33 9.18
C MET A 388 48.08 -12.93 8.07
N ASP A 389 48.22 -14.24 7.82
CA ASP A 389 47.46 -14.95 6.79
C ASP A 389 45.95 -14.94 7.10
N GLU A 390 45.57 -15.09 8.37
CA GLU A 390 44.18 -15.00 8.83
C GLU A 390 43.59 -13.60 8.60
N ALA A 391 44.37 -12.55 8.92
CA ALA A 391 43.93 -11.16 8.71
C ALA A 391 43.77 -10.82 7.23
N VAL A 392 44.70 -11.29 6.38
CA VAL A 392 44.62 -11.15 4.91
C VAL A 392 43.44 -11.93 4.36
N LYS A 393 43.17 -13.15 4.84
CA LYS A 393 42.03 -13.97 4.43
C LYS A 393 40.67 -13.36 4.82
N ALA A 394 40.60 -12.69 5.96
CA ALA A 394 39.36 -12.13 6.50
C ALA A 394 38.91 -10.82 5.84
N SER A 395 39.81 -10.05 5.21
CA SER A 395 39.47 -8.71 4.71
C SER A 395 40.25 -8.37 3.44
N ALA A 396 39.53 -8.14 2.34
CA ALA A 396 40.12 -7.71 1.06
C ALA A 396 40.84 -6.35 1.17
N ILE A 397 40.38 -5.46 2.08
CA ILE A 397 41.09 -4.22 2.41
C ILE A 397 42.43 -4.47 3.10
N VAL A 398 42.53 -5.52 3.94
CA VAL A 398 43.79 -5.85 4.64
C VAL A 398 44.80 -6.41 3.66
N GLU A 399 44.36 -7.26 2.72
CA GLU A 399 45.17 -7.75 1.61
C GLU A 399 45.69 -6.62 0.71
N HIS A 400 44.84 -5.64 0.40
CA HIS A 400 45.27 -4.54 -0.45
C HIS A 400 46.25 -3.60 0.27
N ALA A 401 45.91 -3.17 1.49
CA ALA A 401 46.74 -2.26 2.27
C ALA A 401 47.97 -2.94 2.90
N SER A 402 48.15 -4.26 2.75
CA SER A 402 49.46 -4.88 2.99
C SER A 402 50.46 -4.62 1.86
N HIS A 403 49.97 -4.23 0.67
CA HIS A 403 50.77 -3.95 -0.52
C HIS A 403 50.71 -2.47 -0.96
N CYS A 404 49.97 -1.62 -0.23
CA CYS A 404 49.80 -0.19 -0.52
C CYS A 404 50.07 0.64 0.75
N ASP A 405 50.82 1.74 0.63
CA ASP A 405 51.11 2.68 1.73
C ASP A 405 50.02 3.75 1.95
N GLY A 406 48.93 3.71 1.17
CA GLY A 406 47.82 4.64 1.28
C GLY A 406 46.93 4.39 2.49
N GLN A 407 46.41 5.47 3.10
CA GLN A 407 45.36 5.35 4.12
C GLN A 407 43.99 5.13 3.46
N PRO A 408 43.17 4.18 3.93
CA PRO A 408 41.81 3.99 3.43
C PRO A 408 40.92 5.18 3.83
N VAL A 409 40.14 5.70 2.89
CA VAL A 409 39.20 6.81 3.09
C VAL A 409 37.76 6.33 2.81
N PRO A 410 36.86 6.36 3.82
CA PRO A 410 35.47 5.96 3.62
C PRO A 410 34.69 7.00 2.80
N GLN A 411 33.88 6.58 1.82
CA GLN A 411 33.08 7.48 0.98
C GLN A 411 31.72 6.86 0.61
N VAL A 412 30.64 7.63 0.72
CA VAL A 412 29.31 7.19 0.28
C VAL A 412 29.15 7.45 -1.23
N ILE A 413 28.95 6.37 -2.00
CA ILE A 413 28.73 6.46 -3.47
C ILE A 413 27.29 6.90 -3.80
N CYS A 414 26.30 6.30 -3.14
CA CYS A 414 24.90 6.64 -3.36
C CYS A 414 24.07 6.47 -2.09
N HIS A 415 23.14 7.40 -1.86
CA HIS A 415 22.12 7.26 -0.84
C HIS A 415 20.88 6.57 -1.42
N GLU A 416 20.48 5.45 -0.82
CA GLU A 416 19.23 4.76 -1.14
C GLU A 416 18.42 4.58 0.15
N GLU A 417 17.21 5.14 0.16
CA GLU A 417 16.33 5.15 1.33
C GLU A 417 15.57 3.83 1.47
N ASP A 418 15.26 3.16 0.36
CA ASP A 418 14.58 1.87 0.39
C ASP A 418 15.58 0.74 0.67
N PHE A 419 15.43 0.11 1.84
CA PHE A 419 16.30 -0.97 2.27
C PHE A 419 16.35 -2.17 1.31
N GLN A 420 15.23 -2.51 0.67
CA GLN A 420 15.17 -3.65 -0.26
C GLN A 420 15.83 -3.29 -1.58
N LEU A 421 15.55 -2.09 -2.11
CA LEU A 421 16.20 -1.58 -3.31
C LEU A 421 17.71 -1.44 -3.10
N ARG A 422 18.12 -0.98 -1.92
CA ARG A 422 19.51 -0.90 -1.52
C ARG A 422 20.19 -2.27 -1.53
N LYS A 423 19.57 -3.28 -0.91
CA LYS A 423 20.08 -4.66 -0.93
C LYS A 423 20.28 -5.21 -2.34
N ILE A 424 19.34 -4.91 -3.24
CA ILE A 424 19.42 -5.32 -4.63
C ILE A 424 20.58 -4.59 -5.32
N LYS A 425 20.63 -3.25 -5.23
CA LYS A 425 21.71 -2.43 -5.81
C LYS A 425 23.10 -2.86 -5.32
N GLU A 426 23.27 -3.07 -4.02
CA GLU A 426 24.53 -3.51 -3.42
C GLU A 426 24.97 -4.87 -3.95
N ALA A 427 24.08 -5.87 -3.94
CA ALA A 427 24.41 -7.20 -4.44
C ALA A 427 24.80 -7.18 -5.93
N LEU A 428 24.20 -6.27 -6.71
CA LEU A 428 24.52 -6.09 -8.12
C LEU A 428 25.87 -5.36 -8.32
N PHE A 429 26.14 -4.31 -7.55
CA PHE A 429 27.43 -3.61 -7.54
C PHE A 429 28.57 -4.52 -7.12
N ILE A 430 28.33 -5.42 -6.16
CA ILE A 430 29.32 -6.41 -5.72
C ILE A 430 29.62 -7.42 -6.84
N ARG A 431 28.59 -7.90 -7.55
CA ARG A 431 28.73 -8.95 -8.59
C ARG A 431 29.33 -8.47 -9.91
N HIS A 432 29.14 -7.20 -10.29
CA HIS A 432 29.49 -6.68 -11.63
C HIS A 432 30.61 -5.65 -11.63
N ASN A 433 31.33 -5.48 -10.52
CA ASN A 433 32.43 -4.52 -10.42
C ASN A 433 33.78 -5.25 -10.35
N GLU A 434 34.79 -4.73 -11.04
CA GLU A 434 36.15 -5.31 -11.14
C GLU A 434 37.04 -4.98 -9.93
N VAL A 435 36.46 -4.37 -8.91
CA VAL A 435 37.22 -3.85 -7.76
C VAL A 435 37.52 -4.95 -6.72
N ILE A 436 38.34 -4.61 -5.72
CA ILE A 436 38.82 -5.52 -4.69
C ILE A 436 37.65 -5.97 -3.82
N ASN A 437 36.98 -7.07 -4.15
CA ASN A 437 35.81 -7.56 -3.43
C ASN A 437 35.80 -9.08 -3.28
N ARG A 438 35.61 -9.56 -2.05
CA ARG A 438 35.47 -11.00 -1.73
C ARG A 438 34.03 -11.37 -1.34
N ASP A 439 33.16 -10.38 -1.19
CA ASP A 439 31.75 -10.59 -0.90
C ASP A 439 31.06 -11.07 -2.20
N LYS A 440 30.16 -12.05 -2.12
CA LYS A 440 29.36 -12.50 -3.29
C LYS A 440 28.10 -11.66 -3.51
N GLY A 441 27.88 -10.68 -2.62
CA GLY A 441 26.61 -9.97 -2.47
C GLY A 441 25.52 -10.90 -1.94
N LYS A 442 24.34 -10.32 -1.67
CA LYS A 442 23.15 -11.10 -1.33
C LYS A 442 22.66 -11.88 -2.56
N GLU A 443 22.06 -13.05 -2.38
CA GLU A 443 21.41 -13.75 -3.49
C GLU A 443 20.30 -12.89 -4.10
N VAL A 444 20.48 -12.53 -5.38
CA VAL A 444 19.48 -11.87 -6.21
C VAL A 444 19.10 -12.82 -7.33
N SER A 445 17.80 -12.91 -7.62
CA SER A 445 17.25 -13.68 -8.75
C SER A 445 17.90 -13.29 -10.09
N ASP A 446 18.11 -14.28 -10.96
CA ASP A 446 18.69 -14.12 -12.29
C ASP A 446 17.92 -13.13 -13.18
N ILE A 447 16.66 -12.85 -12.85
CA ILE A 447 15.83 -11.84 -13.52
C ILE A 447 16.42 -10.43 -13.36
N CYS A 448 16.87 -10.08 -12.15
CA CYS A 448 17.46 -8.76 -11.88
C CYS A 448 18.81 -8.59 -12.60
N THR A 449 19.59 -9.66 -12.68
CA THR A 449 20.88 -9.70 -13.40
C THR A 449 20.69 -9.42 -14.89
N ASN A 450 19.71 -10.09 -15.51
CA ASN A 450 19.41 -9.93 -16.94
C ASN A 450 18.85 -8.54 -17.31
N LEU A 451 18.03 -7.95 -16.43
CA LEU A 451 17.44 -6.62 -16.63
C LEU A 451 18.51 -5.52 -16.71
N ILE A 452 19.55 -5.61 -15.88
CA ILE A 452 20.57 -4.58 -15.76
C ILE A 452 21.69 -4.76 -16.79
N ALA A 453 22.07 -6.00 -17.09
CA ALA A 453 23.02 -6.30 -18.16
C ALA A 453 22.56 -5.72 -19.52
N ARG A 454 21.24 -5.71 -19.77
CA ARG A 454 20.64 -5.12 -20.97
C ARG A 454 20.46 -3.60 -20.93
N GLN A 455 20.34 -2.99 -19.75
CA GLN A 455 20.08 -1.55 -19.60
C GLN A 455 21.31 -0.71 -19.17
N GLN A 456 22.47 -1.32 -18.93
CA GLN A 456 23.70 -0.63 -18.47
C GLN A 456 23.50 0.29 -17.25
N LEU A 457 22.53 -0.01 -16.38
CA LEU A 457 22.12 0.84 -15.26
C LEU A 457 23.18 0.97 -14.14
N CYS A 458 24.26 0.20 -14.20
CA CYS A 458 25.31 0.15 -13.17
C CYS A 458 26.70 0.52 -13.71
N LYS A 459 26.80 1.37 -14.74
CA LYS A 459 28.08 2.02 -15.05
C LYS A 459 28.30 3.16 -14.06
N THR A 460 29.35 3.07 -13.24
CA THR A 460 29.89 4.23 -12.55
C THR A 460 30.26 5.26 -13.61
N THR A 461 29.60 6.42 -13.58
CA THR A 461 30.09 7.60 -14.31
C THR A 461 31.51 7.85 -13.86
N ASN A 462 32.46 7.76 -14.80
CA ASN A 462 33.85 8.18 -14.60
C ASN A 462 33.93 9.64 -14.18
#